data_AF-A0A840G5Y4-F1
#
_entry.id   AF-A0A840G5Y4-F1
#
_cell.length_a   1.000
_cell.length_b   1.000
_cell.length_c   1.000
_cell.angle_alpha   90.00
_cell.angle_beta   90.00
_cell.angle_gamma   90.00
#
_symmetry.space_group_name_H-M   'P 1'
#
loop_
_entity.id
_entity.type
_entity.pdbx_description
1 polymer ?
#
loop_
_entity_poly.entity_id
_entity_poly.type
_entity_poly.pdbx_seq_one_letter_code
_entity_poly.pdbx_strand_id
1 'polypeptide(L)'
;MSRRDTPDNPSAATPAAVRSAVDSERVVHLGAGDLPLFCPRPDAPLWARHPRVYLDVTTTGEVVCPYCSAHYLFAGEAPKHH
;
A
#
# COMPACT_ATOMS: atom_id res chain seq x y z
N MET A 1 55.77 12.70 22.98
CA MET A 1 54.90 11.94 23.91
C MET A 1 53.42 12.19 23.60
N SER A 2 52.91 11.75 22.45
CA SER A 2 51.46 11.85 22.15
C SER A 2 51.05 10.66 21.28
N ARG A 3 51.17 9.46 21.87
CA ARG A 3 50.65 8.24 21.27
C ARG A 3 49.18 8.12 21.63
N ARG A 4 48.36 7.99 20.58
CA ARG A 4 47.19 7.09 20.46
C ARG A 4 46.00 7.40 21.38
N ASP A 5 44.87 7.75 20.79
CA ASP A 5 43.87 6.82 20.20
C ASP A 5 42.78 6.56 21.23
N THR A 6 41.65 7.24 21.07
CA THR A 6 40.38 6.77 21.64
C THR A 6 39.23 7.31 20.78
N PRO A 7 38.64 6.48 19.89
CA PRO A 7 37.27 6.66 19.48
C PRO A 7 36.38 5.97 20.53
N ASP A 8 35.93 6.71 21.54
CA ASP A 8 34.87 6.22 22.43
C ASP A 8 33.52 6.60 21.79
N ASN A 9 33.04 5.75 20.89
CA ASN A 9 31.65 5.77 20.45
C ASN A 9 30.96 4.47 20.87
N PRO A 10 30.40 4.41 22.09
CA PRO A 10 29.51 3.34 22.50
C PRO A 10 28.06 3.73 22.19
N SER A 11 27.71 3.98 20.93
CA SER A 11 26.32 3.91 20.48
C SER A 11 26.05 2.50 19.98
N ALA A 12 26.14 1.56 20.92
CA ALA A 12 25.80 0.18 20.72
C ALA A 12 24.33 0.07 20.31
N ALA A 13 24.15 -0.41 19.08
CA ALA A 13 23.02 -1.16 18.55
C ALA A 13 21.89 -1.46 19.55
N THR A 14 20.77 -0.76 19.38
CA THR A 14 19.46 -1.26 19.79
C THR A 14 18.87 -2.07 18.64
N PRO A 15 18.43 -3.32 18.84
CA PRO A 15 17.80 -4.11 17.80
C PRO A 15 16.33 -3.70 17.64
N ALA A 16 15.90 -3.60 16.38
CA ALA A 16 14.53 -3.88 15.95
C ALA A 16 13.39 -3.12 16.66
N ALA A 17 13.33 -1.80 16.43
CA ALA A 17 12.03 -1.12 16.30
C ALA A 17 11.70 -0.95 14.80
N VAL A 18 11.81 -2.05 14.05
CA VAL A 18 10.97 -2.26 12.87
C VAL A 18 9.56 -2.40 13.45
N ARG A 19 8.58 -1.55 13.14
CA ARG A 19 7.99 -1.34 11.82
C ARG A 19 7.49 0.10 11.77
N SER A 20 7.98 0.83 10.78
CA SER A 20 7.56 2.20 10.47
C SER A 20 6.05 2.28 10.35
N ALA A 21 5.45 3.23 11.07
CA ALA A 21 4.06 3.66 10.97
C ALA A 21 3.74 4.36 9.62
N VAL A 22 4.32 3.86 8.52
CA VAL A 22 4.04 4.29 7.14
C VAL A 22 3.06 3.33 6.44
N ASP A 23 2.68 2.24 7.10
CA ASP A 23 1.75 1.24 6.58
C ASP A 23 0.35 1.49 7.16
N SER A 24 -0.13 2.73 7.10
CA SER A 24 -1.57 2.95 7.25
C SER A 24 -2.22 2.36 6.01
N GLU A 25 -2.61 1.08 6.13
CA GLU A 25 -3.51 0.32 5.28
C GLU A 25 -4.19 1.20 4.21
N ARG A 26 -3.62 1.28 3.00
CA ARG A 26 -4.33 1.82 1.83
C ARG A 26 -5.36 0.80 1.34
N VAL A 27 -6.18 0.33 2.27
CA VAL A 27 -7.22 -0.66 2.06
C VAL A 27 -8.50 0.09 1.79
N VAL A 28 -8.96 0.00 0.54
CA VAL A 28 -10.17 0.64 0.06
C VAL A 28 -11.25 -0.42 -0.06
N HIS A 29 -12.29 -0.31 0.76
CA HIS A 29 -13.46 -1.17 0.66
C HIS A 29 -14.34 -0.74 -0.51
N LEU A 30 -14.73 -1.70 -1.34
CA LEU A 30 -15.55 -1.51 -2.53
C LEU A 30 -16.85 -2.29 -2.40
N GLY A 31 -17.95 -1.67 -2.84
CA GLY A 31 -19.24 -2.33 -3.01
C GLY A 31 -19.56 -2.57 -4.49
N ALA A 32 -20.72 -3.18 -4.76
CA ALA A 32 -21.18 -3.44 -6.13
C ALA A 32 -21.32 -2.16 -6.99
N GLY A 33 -21.56 -1.00 -6.36
CA GLY A 33 -21.67 0.30 -7.04
C GLY A 33 -20.32 0.90 -7.47
N ASP A 34 -19.19 0.37 -6.99
CA ASP A 34 -17.85 0.79 -7.39
C ASP A 34 -17.32 0.02 -8.62
N LEU A 35 -18.10 -0.94 -9.12
CA LEU A 35 -17.79 -1.64 -10.35
C LEU A 35 -18.21 -0.83 -11.59
N PRO A 36 -17.42 -0.89 -12.68
CA PRO A 36 -16.13 -1.57 -12.80
C PRO A 36 -15.03 -0.80 -12.05
N LEU A 37 -14.20 -1.51 -11.28
CA LEU A 37 -13.11 -0.88 -10.53
C LEU A 37 -12.04 -0.38 -11.50
N PHE A 38 -11.75 0.93 -11.41
CA PHE A 38 -10.62 1.55 -12.09
C PHE A 38 -9.75 2.33 -11.11
N CYS A 39 -8.44 2.31 -11.37
CA CYS A 39 -7.45 3.08 -10.64
C CYS A 39 -6.67 3.96 -11.63
N PRO A 40 -6.46 5.26 -11.35
CA PRO A 40 -6.84 6.02 -10.15
C PRO A 40 -8.33 6.37 -10.09
N ARG A 41 -8.90 6.37 -8.86
CA ARG A 41 -10.26 6.88 -8.59
C ARG A 41 -10.34 8.38 -8.85
N PRO A 42 -11.54 8.95 -9.12
CA PRO A 42 -11.69 10.38 -9.35
C PRO A 42 -11.22 11.26 -8.18
N ASP A 43 -11.28 10.74 -6.95
CA ASP A 43 -10.82 11.42 -5.73
C ASP A 43 -9.32 11.18 -5.42
N ALA A 44 -8.61 10.45 -6.28
CA ALA A 44 -7.24 10.05 -5.99
C ALA A 44 -6.28 11.27 -6.02
N PRO A 45 -5.34 11.35 -5.06
CA PRO A 45 -4.38 12.45 -4.99
C PRO A 45 -3.41 12.48 -6.17
N LEU A 46 -2.85 13.65 -6.45
CA LEU A 46 -1.96 13.92 -7.59
C LEU A 46 -0.72 13.02 -7.67
N TRP A 47 -0.27 12.44 -6.56
CA TRP A 47 0.86 11.50 -6.56
C TRP A 47 0.48 10.11 -7.06
N ALA A 48 -0.80 9.76 -7.12
CA ALA A 48 -1.30 8.47 -7.63
C ALA A 48 -1.53 8.48 -9.16
N ARG A 49 -0.90 9.42 -9.88
CA ARG A 49 -1.07 9.60 -11.33
C ARG A 49 -0.30 8.54 -12.11
N HIS A 50 -0.93 7.40 -12.32
CA HIS A 50 -0.55 6.40 -13.31
C HIS A 50 -1.66 6.29 -14.39
N PRO A 51 -1.39 5.64 -15.53
CA PRO A 51 -2.42 5.35 -16.52
C PRO A 51 -3.63 4.64 -15.89
N ARG A 52 -4.84 4.93 -16.40
CA ARG A 52 -6.06 4.29 -15.93
C ARG A 52 -6.00 2.79 -16.23
N VAL A 53 -6.11 1.99 -15.19
CA VAL A 53 -6.20 0.54 -15.28
C VAL A 53 -7.50 0.04 -14.67
N TYR A 54 -8.04 -1.01 -15.27
CA TYR A 54 -9.21 -1.72 -14.74
C TYR A 54 -8.72 -2.95 -14.00
N LEU A 55 -9.19 -3.12 -12.77
CA LEU A 55 -8.82 -4.22 -11.90
C LEU A 55 -10.07 -5.05 -11.65
N ASP A 56 -10.00 -6.36 -11.84
CA ASP A 56 -11.11 -7.25 -11.52
C ASP A 56 -11.00 -7.74 -10.07
N VAL A 57 -11.83 -7.15 -9.20
CA VAL A 57 -11.98 -7.58 -7.79
C VAL A 57 -13.09 -8.58 -7.57
N THR A 58 -13.94 -8.84 -8.57
CA THR A 58 -15.12 -9.70 -8.38
C THR A 58 -14.78 -11.17 -8.30
N THR A 59 -13.71 -11.58 -8.99
CA THR A 59 -13.28 -12.98 -9.01
C THR A 59 -12.61 -13.40 -7.71
N THR A 60 -11.78 -12.53 -7.13
CA THR A 60 -10.93 -12.87 -5.95
C THR A 60 -11.44 -12.25 -4.65
N GLY A 61 -12.26 -11.19 -4.72
CA GLY A 61 -12.69 -10.42 -3.55
C GLY A 61 -11.67 -9.38 -3.07
N GLU A 62 -10.44 -9.44 -3.56
CA GLU A 62 -9.39 -8.47 -3.28
C GLU A 62 -8.43 -8.31 -4.46
N VAL A 63 -7.84 -7.13 -4.61
CA VAL A 63 -6.78 -6.88 -5.60
C VAL A 63 -5.85 -5.76 -5.16
N VAL A 64 -4.61 -5.81 -5.62
CA VAL A 64 -3.61 -4.76 -5.41
C VAL A 64 -3.33 -4.05 -6.72
N CYS A 65 -3.36 -2.72 -6.72
CA CYS A 65 -2.93 -1.97 -7.89
C CYS A 65 -1.39 -2.05 -8.05
N PRO A 66 -0.86 -2.44 -9.22
CA PRO A 66 0.58 -2.57 -9.45
C PRO A 66 1.33 -1.23 -9.50
N TYR A 67 0.61 -0.10 -9.56
CA TYR A 67 1.21 1.22 -9.68
C TYR A 67 1.23 1.99 -8.35
N CYS A 68 0.08 2.12 -7.71
CA CYS A 68 -0.06 2.92 -6.48
C CYS A 68 -0.06 2.09 -5.20
N SER A 69 0.10 0.76 -5.32
CA SER A 69 0.07 -0.22 -4.22
C SER A 69 -1.17 -0.12 -3.32
N ALA A 70 -2.27 0.44 -3.83
CA ALA A 70 -3.55 0.46 -3.14
C ALA A 70 -4.14 -0.95 -3.11
N HIS A 71 -4.55 -1.39 -1.92
CA HIS A 71 -5.31 -2.61 -1.70
C HIS A 71 -6.79 -2.29 -1.85
N TYR A 72 -7.49 -3.00 -2.73
CA TYR A 72 -8.93 -2.89 -2.86
C TYR A 72 -9.55 -4.18 -2.34
N LEU A 73 -10.46 -4.07 -1.38
CA LEU A 73 -11.23 -5.19 -0.84
C LEU A 73 -12.67 -5.04 -1.27
N PHE A 74 -13.21 -6.03 -1.97
CA PHE A 74 -14.59 -6.07 -2.39
C PHE A 74 -15.43 -6.77 -1.31
N ALA A 75 -16.33 -6.02 -0.69
CA ALA A 75 -17.18 -6.48 0.42
C ALA A 75 -18.60 -6.87 -0.03
N GLY A 76 -18.79 -7.23 -1.30
CA GLY A 76 -20.08 -7.61 -1.88
C GLY A 76 -20.14 -9.08 -2.34
N GLU A 77 -21.35 -9.61 -2.50
CA GLU A 77 -21.56 -10.82 -3.31
C GLU A 77 -21.12 -10.48 -4.74
N ALA A 78 -20.12 -11.19 -5.26
CA ALA A 78 -19.65 -10.99 -6.63
C ALA A 78 -20.85 -11.13 -7.59
N PRO A 79 -21.19 -10.11 -8.40
CA PRO A 79 -22.25 -10.26 -9.37
C PRO A 79 -21.84 -11.35 -10.34
N LYS A 80 -22.54 -12.49 -10.30
CA LYS A 80 -22.35 -13.61 -11.23
C LYS A 80 -22.64 -13.10 -12.65
N HIS A 81 -21.60 -12.74 -13.38
CA HIS A 81 -21.71 -12.36 -14.78
C HIS A 81 -22.08 -13.63 -15.56
N HIS A 82 -23.29 -13.64 -16.12
CA HIS A 82 -23.85 -14.68 -16.98
C HIS A 82 -23.60 -14.33 -18.45
#